data_AF-A0A143HC07-F1
#
_entry.id   AF-A0A143HC07-F1
#
_cell.length_a   1.000
_cell.length_b   1.000
_cell.length_c   1.000
_cell.angle_alpha   90.00
_cell.angle_beta   90.00
_cell.angle_gamma   90.00
#
_symmetry.space_group_name_H-M   'P 1'
#
loop_
_entity.id
_entity.type
_entity.pdbx_description
1 polymer ?
#
loop_
_entity_poly.entity_id
_entity_poly.type
_entity_poly.pdbx_seq_one_letter_code
_entity_poly.pdbx_strand_id
1 'polypeptide(L)'
;METYITKQGETWDQLAYQIWGSEYLMTDLIEANQKYREYIIFPEGIELTVPDIEIDTDSADVPDWLLDDEFDNDKNIVDNEGDGKPDDEIDEIN
;
A
#
# COMPACT_ATOMS: atom_id res chain seq x y z
N MET A 1 21.06 -0.49 -10.37
CA MET A 1 20.09 -1.58 -10.21
C MET A 1 19.45 -1.38 -8.87
N GLU A 2 18.25 -0.84 -8.90
CA GLU A 2 17.42 -0.70 -7.70
C GLU A 2 16.62 -1.99 -7.50
N THR A 3 16.16 -2.18 -6.27
CA THR A 3 15.42 -3.37 -5.88
C THR A 3 14.16 -2.91 -5.16
N TYR A 4 13.02 -3.47 -5.56
CA TYR A 4 11.73 -3.21 -4.94
C TYR A 4 11.22 -4.45 -4.21
N ILE A 5 10.64 -4.26 -3.03
CA ILE A 5 10.01 -5.34 -2.26
C ILE A 5 8.50 -5.19 -2.39
N THR A 6 7.84 -6.20 -2.95
CA THR A 6 6.39 -6.18 -3.14
C THR A 6 5.64 -6.17 -1.81
N LYS A 7 4.50 -5.49 -1.81
CA LYS A 7 3.48 -5.53 -0.77
C LYS A 7 2.35 -6.48 -1.20
N GLN A 8 1.58 -6.93 -0.22
CA GLN A 8 0.48 -7.86 -0.47
C GLN A 8 -0.58 -7.21 -1.37
N GLY A 9 -0.95 -7.89 -2.46
CA GLY A 9 -2.03 -7.45 -3.33
C GLY A 9 -1.58 -6.59 -4.52
N GLU A 10 -0.29 -6.28 -4.63
CA GLU A 10 0.24 -5.51 -5.76
C GLU A 10 0.26 -6.34 -7.05
N THR A 11 0.23 -5.64 -8.18
CA THR A 11 0.26 -6.23 -9.53
C THR A 11 1.37 -5.58 -10.35
N TRP A 12 1.72 -6.19 -11.50
CA TRP A 12 2.79 -5.68 -12.35
C TRP A 12 2.53 -4.26 -12.89
N ASP A 13 1.28 -3.94 -13.25
CA ASP A 13 0.87 -2.61 -13.71
C ASP A 13 1.03 -1.55 -12.62
N GLN A 14 0.60 -1.85 -11.39
CA GLN A 14 0.74 -0.96 -10.24
C GLN A 14 2.20 -0.68 -9.91
N LEU A 15 3.04 -1.72 -9.90
CA LEU A 15 4.47 -1.59 -9.65
C LEU A 15 5.16 -0.74 -10.71
N ALA A 16 4.88 -0.99 -11.98
CA ALA A 16 5.42 -0.18 -13.08
C ALA A 16 4.96 1.28 -12.97
N TYR A 17 3.71 1.54 -12.61
CA TYR A 17 3.22 2.89 -12.36
C TYR A 17 3.88 3.56 -11.16
N GLN A 18 4.12 2.85 -10.05
CA GLN A 18 4.77 3.42 -8.87
C GLN A 18 6.25 3.72 -9.10
N ILE A 19 6.97 2.84 -9.81
CA ILE A 19 8.40 2.99 -10.08
C ILE A 19 8.62 4.05 -11.16
N TRP A 20 7.82 4.01 -12.22
CA TRP A 20 8.10 4.73 -13.47
C TRP A 20 7.00 5.70 -13.92
N GLY A 21 5.88 5.78 -13.21
CA GLY A 21 4.73 6.59 -13.62
C GLY A 21 3.98 6.04 -14.84
N SER A 22 4.32 4.83 -15.31
CA SER A 22 3.73 4.23 -16.52
C SER A 22 3.50 2.73 -16.36
N GLU A 23 2.24 2.31 -16.43
CA GLU A 23 1.83 0.90 -16.40
C GLU A 23 2.34 0.10 -17.61
N TYR A 24 2.63 0.76 -18.74
CA TYR A 24 3.09 0.11 -19.97
C TYR A 24 4.47 -0.52 -19.86
N LEU A 25 5.28 -0.06 -18.89
CA LEU A 25 6.63 -0.57 -18.63
C LEU A 25 6.63 -1.86 -17.81
N MET A 26 5.46 -2.39 -17.43
CA MET A 26 5.38 -3.67 -16.72
C MET A 26 6.05 -4.82 -17.47
N THR A 27 6.10 -4.76 -18.81
CA THR A 27 6.75 -5.78 -19.63
C THR A 27 8.25 -5.84 -19.34
N ASP A 28 8.92 -4.69 -19.26
CA ASP A 28 10.34 -4.59 -18.91
C ASP A 28 10.60 -5.11 -17.49
N LEU A 29 9.70 -4.83 -16.55
CA LEU A 29 9.78 -5.33 -15.18
C LEU A 29 9.63 -6.87 -15.13
N ILE A 30 8.71 -7.44 -15.92
CA ILE A 30 8.53 -8.90 -16.06
C ILE A 30 9.75 -9.55 -16.71
N GLU A 31 10.32 -8.93 -17.74
CA GLU A 31 11.50 -9.44 -18.44
C GLU A 31 12.74 -9.46 -17.53
N ALA A 32 12.91 -8.46 -16.67
CA ALA A 32 13.94 -8.46 -15.64
C ALA A 32 13.71 -9.53 -14.56
N ASN A 33 12.44 -9.90 -14.32
CA ASN A 33 12.02 -10.77 -13.22
C ASN A 33 11.24 -12.01 -13.69
N GLN A 34 11.70 -12.68 -14.75
CA GLN A 34 10.98 -13.80 -15.38
C GLN A 34 10.59 -14.93 -14.42
N LYS A 35 11.35 -15.10 -13.34
CA LYS A 35 11.05 -16.09 -12.27
C LYS A 35 9.66 -15.88 -11.65
N TYR A 36 9.20 -14.64 -11.59
CA TYR A 36 7.94 -14.27 -10.94
C TYR A 36 6.81 -13.98 -11.95
N ARG A 37 7.02 -14.22 -13.25
CA ARG A 37 6.05 -13.90 -14.32
C ARG A 37 4.66 -14.52 -14.17
N GLU A 38 4.55 -15.60 -13.39
CA GLU A 38 3.27 -16.31 -13.18
C GLU A 38 2.44 -15.66 -12.06
N TYR A 39 3.03 -14.76 -11.27
CA TYR A 39 2.28 -13.99 -10.28
C TYR A 39 1.46 -12.92 -11.00
N ILE A 40 0.14 -13.06 -10.91
CA ILE A 40 -0.81 -12.02 -11.34
C ILE A 40 -0.99 -11.00 -10.21
N ILE A 41 -1.02 -11.50 -8.97
CA ILE A 41 -1.10 -10.72 -7.72
C ILE A 41 0.08 -11.16 -6.86
N PHE A 42 0.88 -10.21 -6.41
CA PHE A 42 2.05 -10.47 -5.61
C PHE A 42 1.70 -10.68 -4.13
N PRO A 43 2.28 -11.70 -3.47
CA PRO A 43 2.38 -11.71 -2.02
C PRO A 43 3.37 -10.64 -1.53
N GLU A 44 3.31 -10.31 -0.25
CA GLU A 44 4.32 -9.45 0.37
C GLU A 44 5.70 -10.11 0.40
N GLY A 45 6.75 -9.31 0.29
CA GLY A 45 8.14 -9.75 0.50
C GLY A 45 8.85 -10.36 -0.71
N ILE A 46 8.33 -10.20 -1.93
CA ILE A 46 9.07 -10.61 -3.14
C ILE A 46 10.01 -9.49 -3.55
N GLU A 47 11.28 -9.84 -3.72
CA GLU A 47 12.32 -8.95 -4.18
C GLU A 47 12.36 -8.94 -5.73
N LEU A 48 12.06 -7.78 -6.32
CA LEU A 48 12.09 -7.53 -7.76
C LEU A 48 13.27 -6.64 -8.12
N THR A 49 13.98 -7.02 -9.19
CA THR A 49 15.04 -6.20 -9.79
C THR A 49 14.43 -5.15 -10.70
N VAL A 50 14.72 -3.88 -10.45
CA VAL A 50 14.24 -2.76 -11.25
C VAL A 50 15.31 -2.40 -12.30
N PRO A 51 15.03 -2.57 -13.61
CA PRO A 51 15.94 -2.13 -14.66
C PRO A 51 16.02 -0.59 -14.70
N ASP A 52 17.17 -0.07 -15.11
CA ASP A 52 17.39 1.37 -15.26
C ASP A 52 16.82 1.81 -16.61
N ILE A 53 15.64 2.45 -16.59
CA ILE A 53 14.94 2.94 -17.77
C ILE A 53 14.91 4.46 -17.66
N GLU A 54 15.42 5.15 -18.68
CA GLU A 54 15.29 6.60 -18.75
C GLU A 54 13.84 6.96 -19.14
N ILE A 55 13.14 7.55 -18.19
CA ILE A 55 11.78 8.07 -18.33
C ILE A 55 11.80 9.52 -17.89
N ASP A 56 11.21 10.39 -18.71
CA ASP A 56 10.95 11.77 -18.35
C ASP A 56 9.83 11.79 -17.29
N THR A 57 10.20 11.70 -16.00
CA THR A 57 9.29 11.65 -14.85
C THR A 57 8.60 12.98 -14.51
N ASP A 58 8.69 14.00 -15.38
CA ASP A 58 8.18 15.37 -15.14
C ASP A 58 6.64 15.48 -15.17
N SER A 59 5.88 14.40 -15.01
CA SER A 59 4.42 14.44 -15.08
C SER A 59 3.72 13.39 -14.19
N ALA A 60 4.21 13.16 -12.97
CA ALA A 60 3.38 12.53 -11.94
C ALA A 60 2.43 13.59 -11.37
N ASP A 61 1.39 13.93 -12.12
CA ASP A 61 0.24 14.73 -11.67
C ASP A 61 -0.64 13.82 -10.79
N VAL A 62 -0.06 13.35 -9.67
CA VAL A 62 -0.78 12.57 -8.68
C VAL A 62 -1.67 13.52 -7.89
N PRO A 63 -2.98 13.27 -7.82
CA PRO A 63 -3.86 14.16 -7.10
C PRO A 63 -3.59 14.10 -5.59
N ASP A 64 -3.68 15.24 -4.92
CA ASP A 64 -3.33 15.45 -3.51
C ASP A 64 -3.92 14.42 -2.52
N TRP A 65 -5.06 13.80 -2.84
CA TRP A 65 -5.71 12.79 -2.01
C TRP A 65 -4.98 11.43 -1.96
N LEU A 66 -4.05 11.17 -2.89
CA LEU A 66 -3.22 9.95 -2.89
C LEU A 66 -2.00 10.08 -1.96
N LEU A 67 -1.65 11.31 -1.54
CA LEU A 67 -0.51 11.58 -0.65
C LEU A 67 -0.87 11.46 0.85
N ASP A 68 -2.15 11.24 1.18
CA ASP A 68 -2.68 11.32 2.55
C ASP A 68 -2.87 9.94 3.24
N ASP A 69 -2.46 8.83 2.62
CA ASP A 69 -2.58 7.48 3.20
C ASP A 69 -1.35 7.05 4.05
N GLU A 70 -0.43 7.98 4.34
CA GLU A 70 0.65 7.82 5.34
C GLU A 70 0.17 8.22 6.74
N PHE A 71 -0.97 7.68 7.20
CA PHE A 71 -1.31 7.66 8.63
C PHE A 71 -1.12 6.27 9.21
N ASP A 72 0.15 5.97 9.43
CA ASP A 72 0.61 4.90 10.29
C ASP A 72 0.26 5.18 11.76
N ASN A 73 -0.01 4.11 12.50
CA ASN A 73 0.21 3.98 13.95
C ASN A 73 -0.56 4.88 14.95
N ASP A 74 -1.69 4.36 15.44
CA ASP A 74 -1.93 4.34 16.89
C ASP A 74 -2.45 2.97 17.35
N LYS A 75 -1.51 2.04 17.59
CA LYS A 75 -1.69 1.00 18.60
C LYS A 75 -1.08 1.49 19.91
N ASN A 76 -1.77 2.36 20.63
CA ASN A 76 -1.58 2.50 22.06
C ASN A 76 -2.72 1.79 22.78
N ILE A 77 -2.41 0.55 23.16
CA ILE A 77 -3.12 -0.24 24.15
C ILE A 77 -3.13 0.53 25.47
N VAL A 78 -4.32 0.94 25.92
CA VAL A 78 -4.65 0.87 27.35
C VAL A 78 -5.96 0.11 27.45
N ASP A 79 -5.82 -1.17 27.73
CA ASP A 79 -6.85 -1.98 28.35
C ASP A 79 -7.14 -1.34 29.73
N ASN A 80 -8.32 -0.75 29.90
CA ASN A 80 -8.87 -0.48 31.24
C ASN A 80 -10.39 -0.69 31.22
N GLU A 81 -10.74 -1.91 31.60
CA GLU A 81 -11.84 -2.36 32.45
C GLU A 81 -13.13 -1.51 32.53
N GLY A 82 -14.27 -2.16 32.25
CA GLY A 82 -15.58 -1.65 32.63
C GLY A 82 -16.77 -2.49 32.18
N ASP A 83 -16.71 -3.82 32.28
CA ASP A 83 -17.90 -4.67 32.22
C ASP A 83 -18.76 -4.37 33.45
N GLY A 84 -20.02 -3.96 33.29
CA GLY A 84 -20.80 -3.54 34.47
C GLY A 84 -22.25 -3.07 34.31
N LYS A 85 -22.98 -3.53 33.29
CA LYS A 85 -24.47 -3.61 33.23
C LYS A 85 -25.36 -2.35 33.40
N PRO A 86 -26.63 -2.43 32.94
CA PRO A 86 -27.54 -1.30 32.80
C PRO A 86 -28.67 -1.30 33.88
N ASP A 87 -29.56 -0.31 33.75
CA ASP A 87 -30.93 -0.24 34.30
C ASP A 87 -31.10 0.45 35.67
N ASP A 88 -32.13 1.32 35.73
CA ASP A 88 -32.76 1.97 36.89
C ASP A 88 -31.98 3.17 37.49
N GLU A 89 -32.52 4.39 37.66
CA GLU A 89 -33.86 4.83 38.03
C GLU A 89 -34.07 6.32 37.66
N ILE A 90 -35.32 6.66 37.35
CA ILE A 90 -35.89 8.00 37.18
C ILE A 90 -35.96 8.78 38.50
N ASP A 91 -35.87 10.11 38.39
CA ASP A 91 -36.37 11.21 39.27
C ASP A 91 -35.30 12.32 39.31
N GLU A 92 -35.54 13.61 39.04
CA GLU A 92 -36.70 14.44 39.35
C GLU A 92 -36.62 15.70 38.46
N ILE A 93 -37.73 16.11 37.83
CA ILE A 93 -37.86 17.40 37.14
C ILE A 93 -38.34 18.42 38.18
N ASN A 94 -37.62 19.53 38.29
CA ASN A 94 -37.92 20.68 39.16
C ASN A 94 -39.07 21.55 38.62
#